data_AF-A0A074M7G9-F1
#
_entry.id   AF-A0A074M7G9-F1
#
_cell.length_a   1.000
_cell.length_b   1.000
_cell.length_c   1.000
_cell.angle_alpha   90.00
_cell.angle_beta   90.00
_cell.angle_gamma   90.00
#
_symmetry.space_group_name_H-M   'P 1'
#
loop_
_entity.id
_entity.type
_entity.pdbx_description
1 polymer ?
#
loop_
_entity_poly.entity_id
_entity_poly.type
_entity_poly.pdbx_seq_one_letter_code
_entity_poly.pdbx_strand_id
1 'polypeptide(L)'
;MIARIIWVAALLGIAIVSTAVHLDREARRTASLALYVPEIFRSGAQPRITALAIDSGIPEIGVAQAQKLVRRRPLPARHLRLLAQAQFAAGNNEASALAIQYAAQRGWRDALAQEAMMQIALAAGNRPEAARRYAALFLMRGTERALLEETGDAVFPEPGGEERMVFAQIVSGGERWHNAFLTRGARVMPPDAFVEIIEISAKDGTQFRCAALRQAQKAIEGEDQTLGKRLSSVLQSQC
;
A
#
# COMPACT_ATOMS: atom_id res chain seq x y z
N MET A 1 59.17 6.51 7.66
CA MET A 1 58.28 7.54 7.07
C MET A 1 57.19 6.94 6.19
N ILE A 2 57.51 6.02 5.27
CA ILE A 2 56.55 5.38 4.35
C ILE A 2 55.35 4.73 5.07
N ALA A 3 55.60 3.94 6.12
CA ALA A 3 54.53 3.30 6.88
C ALA A 3 53.52 4.30 7.50
N ARG A 4 53.99 5.46 7.97
CA ARG A 4 53.14 6.52 8.53
C ARG A 4 52.27 7.17 7.45
N ILE A 5 52.83 7.39 6.25
CA ILE A 5 52.09 7.95 5.11
C ILE A 5 50.98 6.98 4.69
N ILE A 6 51.30 5.69 4.55
CA ILE A 6 50.32 4.65 4.19
C ILE A 6 49.19 4.60 5.23
N TRP A 7 49.53 4.64 6.52
CA TRP A 7 48.53 4.62 7.59
C TRP A 7 47.58 5.84 7.54
N VAL A 8 48.13 7.04 7.37
CA VAL A 8 47.32 8.28 7.26
C VAL A 8 46.44 8.24 6.01
N ALA A 9 46.96 7.79 4.87
CA ALA A 9 46.18 7.61 3.65
C ALA A 9 45.04 6.58 3.84
N ALA A 10 45.29 5.47 4.53
CA ALA A 10 44.26 4.49 4.85
C ALA A 10 43.16 5.07 5.74
N LEU A 11 43.53 5.82 6.79
CA LEU A 11 42.56 6.50 7.66
C LEU A 11 41.74 7.55 6.91
N LEU A 12 42.36 8.31 6.01
CA LEU A 12 41.65 9.27 5.16
C LEU A 12 40.66 8.56 4.23
N GLY A 13 41.05 7.45 3.63
CA GLY A 13 40.16 6.62 2.81
C GLY A 13 38.95 6.12 3.59
N ILE A 14 39.16 5.61 4.81
CA ILE A 14 38.08 5.17 5.70
C ILE A 14 37.16 6.32 6.07
N ALA A 15 37.71 7.49 6.38
CA ALA A 15 36.93 8.69 6.72
C ALA A 15 36.02 9.13 5.56
N ILE A 16 36.53 9.11 4.31
CA ILE A 16 35.77 9.47 3.11
C ILE A 16 34.61 8.48 2.89
N VAL A 17 34.89 7.17 2.92
CA VAL A 17 33.87 6.13 2.72
C VAL A 17 32.79 6.22 3.81
N SER A 18 33.20 6.37 5.07
CA SER A 18 32.27 6.48 6.20
C SER A 18 31.38 7.70 6.06
N THR A 19 31.94 8.86 5.71
CA THR A 19 31.20 10.10 5.50
C THR A 19 30.17 9.94 4.38
N ALA A 20 30.55 9.34 3.25
CA ALA A 20 29.63 9.14 2.13
C ALA A 20 28.49 8.16 2.47
N VAL A 21 28.76 7.10 3.22
CA VAL A 21 27.73 6.16 3.70
C VAL A 21 26.80 6.83 4.70
N HIS A 22 27.32 7.65 5.62
CA HIS A 22 26.50 8.43 6.55
C HIS A 22 25.60 9.41 5.80
N LEU A 23 26.14 10.11 4.79
CA LEU A 23 25.38 11.03 3.97
C LEU A 23 24.24 10.31 3.20
N ASP A 24 24.50 9.11 2.64
CA ASP A 24 23.47 8.29 1.99
C ASP A 24 22.36 7.84 2.94
N ARG A 25 22.72 7.49 4.19
CA ARG A 25 21.73 7.13 5.21
C ARG A 25 20.91 8.35 5.64
N GLU A 26 21.56 9.50 5.84
CA GLU A 26 20.90 10.73 6.26
C GLU A 26 19.98 11.29 5.16
N ALA A 27 20.33 11.10 3.89
CA ALA A 27 19.48 11.43 2.74
C ALA A 27 18.11 10.72 2.75
N ARG A 28 17.94 9.65 3.53
CA ARG A 28 16.62 9.01 3.73
C ARG A 28 15.66 9.88 4.54
N ARG A 29 16.21 10.62 5.51
CA ARG A 29 15.49 11.52 6.41
C ARG A 29 15.43 12.93 5.82
N THR A 30 16.55 13.41 5.29
CA THR A 30 16.73 14.77 4.80
C THR A 30 16.88 14.77 3.28
N ALA A 31 15.78 15.03 2.57
CA ALA A 31 15.72 14.87 1.12
C ALA A 31 16.72 15.74 0.34
N SER A 32 17.02 16.95 0.83
CA SER A 32 17.98 17.87 0.20
C SER A 32 19.42 17.34 0.15
N LEU A 33 19.77 16.38 1.03
CA LEU A 33 21.12 15.80 1.05
C LEU A 33 21.36 14.82 -0.11
N ALA A 34 20.31 14.33 -0.77
CA ALA A 34 20.43 13.28 -1.78
C ALA A 34 21.34 13.68 -2.97
N LEU A 35 21.34 14.97 -3.34
CA LEU A 35 22.14 15.48 -4.46
C LEU A 35 23.65 15.48 -4.15
N TYR A 36 24.02 15.60 -2.87
CA TYR A 36 25.43 15.64 -2.43
C TYR A 36 26.05 14.26 -2.24
N VAL A 37 25.25 13.19 -2.21
CA VAL A 37 25.76 11.82 -2.10
C VAL A 37 26.47 11.46 -3.42
N PRO A 38 27.74 11.02 -3.42
CA PRO A 38 28.39 10.60 -4.66
C PRO A 38 27.74 9.33 -5.23
N GLU A 39 27.73 9.20 -6.56
CA GLU A 39 26.93 8.19 -7.26
C GLU A 39 27.13 6.75 -6.78
N ILE A 40 28.38 6.38 -6.51
CA ILE A 40 28.76 5.04 -6.06
C ILE A 40 28.20 4.69 -4.67
N PHE A 41 27.87 5.71 -3.85
CA PHE A 41 27.32 5.53 -2.51
C PHE A 41 25.79 5.71 -2.45
N ARG A 42 25.13 6.11 -3.54
CA ARG A 42 23.67 6.34 -3.62
C ARG A 42 22.88 5.02 -3.57
N SER A 43 22.65 4.50 -2.37
CA SER A 43 21.80 3.32 -2.13
C SER A 43 20.47 3.71 -1.47
N GLY A 44 20.53 4.57 -0.46
CA GLY A 44 19.41 5.19 0.22
C GLY A 44 18.92 6.47 -0.43
N ALA A 45 19.83 7.25 -1.04
CA ALA A 45 19.51 8.50 -1.72
C ALA A 45 18.84 8.30 -3.09
N GLN A 46 19.12 7.17 -3.76
CA GLN A 46 18.67 6.92 -5.14
C GLN A 46 17.14 7.05 -5.33
N PRO A 47 16.26 6.52 -4.45
CA PRO A 47 14.82 6.73 -4.57
C PRO A 47 14.39 8.20 -4.59
N ARG A 48 15.09 9.08 -3.86
CA ARG A 48 14.80 10.53 -3.84
C ARG A 48 15.23 11.18 -5.14
N ILE A 49 16.42 10.83 -5.63
CA ILE A 49 16.93 11.32 -6.93
C ILE A 49 16.02 10.87 -8.06
N THR A 50 15.55 9.63 -8.03
CA THR A 50 14.57 9.12 -9.00
C THR A 50 13.26 9.91 -8.94
N ALA A 51 12.72 10.18 -7.75
CA ALA A 51 11.51 10.99 -7.62
C ALA A 51 11.71 12.41 -8.18
N LEU A 52 12.79 13.10 -7.80
CA LEU A 52 13.13 14.42 -8.34
C LEU A 52 13.31 14.41 -9.87
N ALA A 53 13.87 13.34 -10.42
CA ALA A 53 14.03 13.18 -11.86
C ALA A 53 12.67 13.02 -12.57
N ILE A 54 11.73 12.30 -11.98
CA ILE A 54 10.35 12.19 -12.49
C ILE A 54 9.67 13.56 -12.43
N ASP A 55 9.81 14.27 -11.31
CA ASP A 55 9.19 15.58 -11.08
C ASP A 55 9.80 16.70 -11.95
N SER A 56 11.00 16.49 -12.51
CA SER A 56 11.68 17.47 -13.38
C SER A 56 10.98 17.70 -14.72
N GLY A 57 10.06 16.81 -15.11
CA GLY A 57 9.37 16.88 -16.39
C GLY A 57 10.21 16.45 -17.60
N ILE A 58 11.44 15.96 -17.40
CA ILE A 58 12.30 15.41 -18.46
C ILE A 58 12.20 13.87 -18.42
N PRO A 59 11.37 13.24 -19.27
CA PRO A 59 10.97 11.84 -19.07
C PRO A 59 12.14 10.86 -19.18
N GLU A 60 13.11 11.13 -20.05
CA GLU A 60 14.27 10.26 -20.29
C GLU A 60 15.14 10.16 -19.03
N ILE A 61 15.30 11.26 -18.30
CA ILE A 61 16.07 11.30 -17.05
C ILE A 61 15.30 10.52 -15.96
N GLY A 62 13.99 10.72 -15.87
CA GLY A 62 13.12 9.98 -14.94
C GLY A 62 13.24 8.46 -15.14
N VAL A 63 13.08 7.99 -16.39
CA VAL A 63 13.16 6.56 -16.74
C VAL A 63 14.56 6.01 -16.44
N ALA A 64 15.63 6.72 -16.84
CA ALA A 64 16.99 6.28 -16.60
C ALA A 64 17.31 6.11 -15.11
N GLN A 65 16.90 7.08 -14.27
CA GLN A 65 17.10 6.99 -12.82
C GLN A 65 16.23 5.90 -12.17
N ALA A 66 15.02 5.68 -12.65
CA ALA A 66 14.15 4.63 -12.13
C ALA A 66 14.66 3.22 -12.49
N GLN A 67 15.10 3.01 -13.72
CA GLN A 67 15.74 1.75 -14.15
C GLN A 67 17.02 1.48 -13.36
N LYS A 68 17.84 2.52 -13.12
CA LYS A 68 19.04 2.40 -12.28
C LYS A 68 18.69 2.01 -10.84
N LEU A 69 17.64 2.60 -10.28
CA LEU A 69 17.14 2.25 -8.93
C LEU A 69 16.71 0.78 -8.85
N VAL A 70 15.91 0.31 -9.81
CA VAL A 70 15.43 -1.08 -9.85
C VAL A 70 16.60 -2.05 -10.04
N ARG A 71 17.54 -1.77 -10.96
CA ARG A 71 18.74 -2.61 -11.16
C ARG A 71 19.59 -2.75 -9.90
N ARG A 72 19.77 -1.67 -9.15
CA ARG A 72 20.53 -1.70 -7.89
C ARG A 72 19.79 -2.42 -6.76
N ARG A 73 18.46 -2.26 -6.70
CA ARG A 73 17.62 -2.76 -5.59
C ARG A 73 16.26 -3.21 -6.14
N PRO A 74 16.15 -4.44 -6.68
CA PRO A 74 14.95 -4.91 -7.38
C PRO A 74 13.80 -5.33 -6.45
N LEU A 75 14.07 -5.50 -5.14
CA LEU A 75 13.11 -6.06 -4.19
C LEU A 75 11.99 -5.11 -3.72
N PRO A 76 12.20 -3.80 -3.49
CA PRO A 76 11.11 -2.95 -2.99
C PRO A 76 10.04 -2.65 -4.05
N ALA A 77 8.77 -2.93 -3.75
CA ALA A 77 7.62 -2.58 -4.60
C ALA A 77 7.60 -1.10 -5.01
N ARG A 78 7.95 -0.21 -4.07
CA ARG A 78 8.09 1.23 -4.31
C ARG A 78 9.00 1.58 -5.49
N HIS A 79 10.07 0.83 -5.72
CA HIS A 79 11.00 1.11 -6.82
C HIS A 79 10.36 0.79 -8.17
N LEU A 80 9.59 -0.29 -8.25
CA LEU A 80 8.80 -0.63 -9.44
C LEU A 80 7.69 0.40 -9.68
N ARG A 81 7.05 0.91 -8.62
CA ARG A 81 6.11 2.02 -8.76
C ARG A 81 6.77 3.28 -9.32
N LEU A 82 7.96 3.66 -8.83
CA LEU A 82 8.70 4.81 -9.38
C LEU A 82 9.06 4.58 -10.86
N LEU A 83 9.39 3.35 -11.25
CA LEU A 83 9.60 3.00 -12.65
C LEU A 83 8.32 3.15 -13.48
N ALA A 84 7.17 2.69 -12.97
CA ALA A 84 5.88 2.87 -13.63
C ALA A 84 5.56 4.35 -13.83
N GLN A 85 5.73 5.18 -12.80
CA GLN A 85 5.53 6.63 -12.87
C GLN A 85 6.42 7.29 -13.93
N ALA A 86 7.71 6.92 -13.95
CA ALA A 86 8.65 7.43 -14.96
C ALA A 86 8.27 7.01 -16.39
N GLN A 87 7.87 5.74 -16.58
CA GLN A 87 7.45 5.23 -17.87
C GLN A 87 6.16 5.88 -18.36
N PHE A 88 5.20 6.10 -17.47
CA PHE A 88 3.97 6.83 -17.78
C PHE A 88 4.26 8.27 -18.21
N ALA A 89 5.12 8.99 -17.47
CA ALA A 89 5.54 10.34 -17.84
C ALA A 89 6.26 10.40 -19.21
N ALA A 90 6.89 9.30 -19.63
CA ALA A 90 7.53 9.15 -20.94
C ALA A 90 6.58 8.65 -22.04
N GLY A 91 5.28 8.50 -21.77
CA GLY A 91 4.30 7.98 -22.73
C GLY A 91 4.36 6.45 -22.96
N ASN A 92 5.19 5.73 -22.21
CA ASN A 92 5.35 4.28 -22.31
C ASN A 92 4.30 3.54 -21.47
N ASN A 93 3.03 3.67 -21.85
CA ASN A 93 1.88 3.21 -21.06
C ASN A 93 1.88 1.69 -20.79
N GLU A 94 2.24 0.87 -21.79
CA GLU A 94 2.30 -0.59 -21.63
C GLU A 94 3.36 -1.00 -20.59
N ALA A 95 4.56 -0.41 -20.69
CA ALA A 95 5.64 -0.70 -19.76
C ALA A 95 5.29 -0.22 -18.33
N SER A 96 4.65 0.95 -18.22
CA SER A 96 4.14 1.47 -16.96
C SER A 96 3.11 0.52 -16.32
N ALA A 97 2.12 0.07 -17.11
CA ALA A 97 1.10 -0.88 -16.65
C ALA A 97 1.73 -2.18 -16.13
N LEU A 98 2.73 -2.70 -16.82
CA LEU A 98 3.45 -3.90 -16.38
C LEU A 98 4.23 -3.64 -15.08
N ALA A 99 4.91 -2.51 -14.98
CA ALA A 99 5.69 -2.16 -13.78
C ALA A 99 4.80 -1.96 -12.54
N ILE A 100 3.63 -1.34 -12.68
CA ILE A 100 2.70 -1.15 -11.56
C ILE A 100 2.05 -2.47 -11.12
N GLN A 101 1.74 -3.37 -12.05
CA GLN A 101 1.28 -4.73 -11.74
C GLN A 101 2.32 -5.48 -10.90
N TYR A 102 3.59 -5.47 -11.32
CA TYR A 102 4.65 -6.09 -10.54
C TYR A 102 4.89 -5.42 -9.20
N ALA A 103 4.70 -4.10 -9.09
CA ALA A 103 4.76 -3.39 -7.81
C ALA A 103 3.67 -3.91 -6.86
N ALA A 104 2.42 -3.98 -7.34
CA ALA A 104 1.27 -4.40 -6.55
C ALA A 104 1.32 -5.89 -6.14
N GLN A 105 1.89 -6.76 -6.99
CA GLN A 105 2.13 -8.17 -6.66
C GLN A 105 3.23 -8.32 -5.59
N ARG A 106 4.29 -7.49 -5.66
CA ARG A 106 5.46 -7.63 -4.78
C ARG A 106 5.22 -7.11 -3.37
N GLY A 107 4.36 -6.12 -3.20
CA GLY A 107 4.14 -5.51 -1.90
C GLY A 107 2.73 -5.00 -1.73
N TRP A 108 1.95 -5.68 -0.88
CA TRP A 108 0.63 -5.21 -0.45
C TRP A 108 0.69 -3.87 0.30
N ARG A 109 1.87 -3.47 0.81
CA ARG A 109 2.09 -2.24 1.58
C ARG A 109 2.46 -0.99 0.75
N ASP A 110 2.42 -1.05 -0.57
CA ASP A 110 2.57 0.14 -1.42
C ASP A 110 1.19 0.65 -1.83
N ALA A 111 0.65 1.63 -1.10
CA ALA A 111 -0.73 2.09 -1.24
C ALA A 111 -1.03 2.55 -2.67
N LEU A 112 -0.17 3.38 -3.26
CA LEU A 112 -0.36 3.90 -4.61
C LEU A 112 -0.39 2.78 -5.66
N ALA A 113 0.42 1.72 -5.51
CA ALA A 113 0.34 0.56 -6.40
C ALA A 113 -0.96 -0.24 -6.22
N GLN A 114 -1.43 -0.41 -4.98
CA GLN A 114 -2.71 -1.09 -4.73
C GLN A 114 -3.89 -0.28 -5.25
N GLU A 115 -3.89 1.05 -5.06
CA GLU A 115 -4.90 1.96 -5.58
C GLU A 115 -4.95 1.94 -7.10
N ALA A 116 -3.81 2.08 -7.78
CA ALA A 116 -3.74 1.98 -9.23
C ALA A 116 -4.31 0.64 -9.74
N MET A 117 -3.95 -0.48 -9.10
CA MET A 117 -4.48 -1.80 -9.48
C MET A 117 -5.96 -1.98 -9.16
N MET A 118 -6.46 -1.36 -8.08
CA MET A 118 -7.89 -1.33 -7.77
C MET A 118 -8.66 -0.63 -8.89
N GLN A 119 -8.20 0.55 -9.31
CA GLN A 119 -8.84 1.32 -10.38
C GLN A 119 -8.79 0.58 -11.72
N ILE A 120 -7.65 -0.06 -12.05
CA ILE A 120 -7.54 -0.91 -13.25
C ILE A 120 -8.53 -2.08 -13.19
N ALA A 121 -8.66 -2.73 -12.03
CA ALA A 121 -9.59 -3.84 -11.85
C ALA A 121 -11.05 -3.39 -11.98
N LEU A 122 -11.41 -2.24 -11.41
CA LEU A 122 -12.74 -1.63 -11.55
C LEU A 122 -13.05 -1.30 -13.02
N ALA A 123 -12.11 -0.66 -13.73
CA ALA A 123 -12.28 -0.34 -15.14
C ALA A 123 -12.43 -1.59 -16.03
N ALA A 124 -11.80 -2.70 -15.64
CA ALA A 124 -11.93 -3.99 -16.31
C ALA A 124 -13.18 -4.80 -15.88
N GLY A 125 -14.00 -4.29 -14.96
CA GLY A 125 -15.14 -5.02 -14.39
C GLY A 125 -14.75 -6.18 -13.46
N ASN A 126 -13.47 -6.33 -13.11
CA ASN A 126 -12.97 -7.37 -12.22
C ASN A 126 -13.11 -6.92 -10.75
N ARG A 127 -14.36 -6.89 -10.27
CA ARG A 127 -14.69 -6.54 -8.88
C ARG A 127 -14.03 -7.43 -7.83
N PRO A 128 -13.91 -8.76 -8.02
CA PRO A 128 -13.18 -9.62 -7.08
C PRO A 128 -11.73 -9.16 -6.87
N GLU A 129 -11.03 -8.80 -7.94
CA GLU A 129 -9.67 -8.27 -7.82
C GLU A 129 -9.65 -6.87 -7.19
N ALA A 130 -10.60 -6.00 -7.55
CA ALA A 130 -10.73 -4.69 -6.91
C ALA A 130 -10.91 -4.82 -5.39
N ALA A 131 -11.71 -5.78 -4.92
CA ALA A 131 -11.89 -6.07 -3.50
C ALA A 131 -10.60 -6.53 -2.81
N ARG A 132 -9.74 -7.34 -3.46
CA ARG A 132 -8.43 -7.71 -2.90
C ARG A 132 -7.53 -6.48 -2.72
N ARG A 133 -7.53 -5.57 -3.70
CA ARG A 133 -6.75 -4.33 -3.65
C ARG A 133 -7.30 -3.34 -2.62
N TYR A 134 -8.62 -3.20 -2.54
CA TYR A 134 -9.31 -2.44 -1.51
C TYR A 134 -9.00 -2.98 -0.11
N ALA A 135 -8.98 -4.31 0.08
CA ALA A 135 -8.59 -4.91 1.36
C ALA A 135 -7.15 -4.59 1.76
N ALA A 136 -6.21 -4.62 0.81
CA ALA A 136 -4.83 -4.21 1.09
C ALA A 136 -4.76 -2.75 1.56
N LEU A 137 -5.45 -1.85 0.87
CA LEU A 137 -5.57 -0.43 1.24
C LEU A 137 -6.25 -0.25 2.60
N PHE A 138 -7.34 -0.95 2.85
CA PHE A 138 -8.11 -0.93 4.10
C PHE A 138 -7.25 -1.30 5.32
N LEU A 139 -6.39 -2.30 5.17
CA LEU A 139 -5.51 -2.79 6.24
C LEU A 139 -4.28 -1.90 6.48
N MET A 140 -3.99 -0.98 5.58
CA MET A 140 -2.89 -0.02 5.74
C MET A 140 -3.31 1.19 6.58
N ARG A 141 -2.54 1.46 7.64
CA ARG A 141 -2.79 2.62 8.54
C ARG A 141 -2.65 3.97 7.86
N GLY A 142 -1.84 4.07 6.80
CA GLY A 142 -1.57 5.31 6.09
C GLY A 142 -2.53 5.61 4.93
N THR A 143 -3.47 4.72 4.63
CA THR A 143 -4.45 4.95 3.56
C THR A 143 -5.45 5.99 4.01
N GLU A 144 -5.66 6.99 3.17
CA GLU A 144 -6.63 8.05 3.40
C GLU A 144 -8.04 7.49 3.54
N ARG A 145 -8.80 8.03 4.49
CA ARG A 145 -10.17 7.59 4.75
C ARG A 145 -11.08 7.89 3.56
N ALA A 146 -10.95 9.09 2.98
CA ALA A 146 -11.75 9.55 1.84
C ALA A 146 -11.64 8.61 0.64
N LEU A 147 -10.43 8.12 0.32
CA LEU A 147 -10.22 7.16 -0.75
C LEU A 147 -11.06 5.89 -0.58
N LEU A 148 -11.12 5.34 0.65
CA LEU A 148 -11.88 4.12 0.92
C LEU A 148 -13.40 4.37 0.89
N GLU A 149 -13.84 5.53 1.38
CA GLU A 149 -15.25 5.94 1.32
C GLU A 149 -15.70 6.13 -0.14
N GLU A 150 -14.93 6.88 -0.94
CA GLU A 150 -15.24 7.17 -2.35
C GLU A 150 -15.28 5.90 -3.21
N THR A 151 -14.40 4.94 -2.93
CA THR A 151 -14.28 3.73 -3.76
C THR A 151 -15.11 2.56 -3.23
N GLY A 152 -15.68 2.67 -2.04
CA GLY A 152 -16.45 1.59 -1.40
C GLY A 152 -17.64 1.13 -2.24
N ASP A 153 -18.48 2.07 -2.71
CA ASP A 153 -19.65 1.76 -3.55
C ASP A 153 -19.26 1.16 -4.89
N ALA A 154 -18.17 1.66 -5.49
CA ALA A 154 -17.66 1.15 -6.75
C ALA A 154 -17.12 -0.27 -6.61
N VAL A 155 -16.52 -0.62 -5.46
CA VAL A 155 -16.01 -1.97 -5.22
C VAL A 155 -17.13 -2.93 -4.85
N PHE A 156 -18.12 -2.52 -4.05
CA PHE A 156 -19.18 -3.39 -3.50
C PHE A 156 -20.61 -2.98 -3.91
N PRO A 157 -20.93 -2.93 -5.20
CA PRO A 157 -22.17 -2.35 -5.71
C PRO A 157 -23.44 -3.12 -5.32
N GLU A 158 -23.33 -4.44 -5.16
CA GLU A 158 -24.48 -5.35 -5.17
C GLU A 158 -24.36 -6.35 -4.01
N PRO A 159 -25.46 -6.60 -3.27
CA PRO A 159 -25.54 -7.70 -2.32
C PRO A 159 -25.30 -9.06 -2.99
N GLY A 160 -24.60 -9.96 -2.32
CA GLY A 160 -24.26 -11.29 -2.84
C GLY A 160 -23.17 -11.33 -3.91
N GLY A 161 -22.55 -10.18 -4.25
CA GLY A 161 -21.45 -10.12 -5.22
C GLY A 161 -20.20 -10.91 -4.77
N GLU A 162 -19.48 -11.47 -5.74
CA GLU A 162 -18.27 -12.28 -5.49
C GLU A 162 -17.19 -11.46 -4.72
N GLU A 163 -17.10 -10.16 -4.99
CA GLU A 163 -16.25 -9.21 -4.27
C GLU A 163 -16.43 -9.22 -2.74
N ARG A 164 -17.68 -9.36 -2.25
CA ARG A 164 -18.00 -9.37 -0.82
C ARG A 164 -17.50 -10.66 -0.19
N MET A 165 -17.65 -11.79 -0.89
CA MET A 165 -17.09 -13.07 -0.47
C MET A 165 -15.57 -13.06 -0.44
N VAL A 166 -14.91 -12.49 -1.46
CA VAL A 166 -13.45 -12.34 -1.48
C VAL A 166 -12.97 -11.49 -0.31
N PHE A 167 -13.65 -10.39 -0.03
CA PHE A 167 -13.30 -9.54 1.11
C PHE A 167 -13.53 -10.26 2.45
N ALA A 168 -14.62 -10.99 2.60
CA ALA A 168 -14.90 -11.81 3.78
C ALA A 168 -13.82 -12.87 4.02
N GLN A 169 -13.39 -13.59 2.99
CA GLN A 169 -12.28 -14.55 3.09
C GLN A 169 -10.99 -13.90 3.57
N ILE A 170 -10.71 -12.67 3.11
CA ILE A 170 -9.56 -11.90 3.60
C ILE A 170 -9.77 -11.58 5.08
N VAL A 171 -10.90 -11.02 5.49
CA VAL A 171 -11.19 -10.68 6.90
C VAL A 171 -11.04 -11.92 7.81
N SER A 172 -11.62 -13.05 7.42
CA SER A 172 -11.55 -14.33 8.13
C SER A 172 -10.13 -14.91 8.22
N GLY A 173 -9.25 -14.57 7.26
CA GLY A 173 -7.91 -15.13 7.15
C GLY A 173 -6.91 -14.69 8.22
N GLY A 174 -7.25 -13.72 9.09
CA GLY A 174 -6.34 -13.29 10.15
C GLY A 174 -7.02 -12.57 11.31
N GLU A 175 -6.90 -13.12 12.52
CA GLU A 175 -7.52 -12.60 13.75
C GLU A 175 -7.22 -11.12 14.02
N ARG A 176 -5.99 -10.68 13.72
CA ARG A 176 -5.58 -9.27 13.86
C ARG A 176 -6.40 -8.30 13.00
N TRP A 177 -7.09 -8.80 11.97
CA TRP A 177 -7.90 -8.00 11.06
C TRP A 177 -9.33 -7.85 11.53
N HIS A 178 -9.86 -8.76 12.36
CA HIS A 178 -11.26 -8.72 12.80
C HIS A 178 -11.57 -7.39 13.51
N ASN A 179 -10.71 -6.97 14.44
CA ASN A 179 -10.92 -5.71 15.16
C ASN A 179 -10.71 -4.48 14.27
N ALA A 180 -9.74 -4.53 13.36
CA ALA A 180 -9.52 -3.45 12.38
C ALA A 180 -10.73 -3.31 11.45
N PHE A 181 -11.29 -4.44 11.03
CA PHE A 181 -12.49 -4.50 10.20
C PHE A 181 -13.72 -3.95 10.93
N LEU A 182 -14.02 -4.41 12.14
CA LEU A 182 -15.17 -3.90 12.90
C LEU A 182 -15.08 -2.41 13.22
N THR A 183 -13.88 -1.89 13.47
CA THR A 183 -13.70 -0.48 13.87
C THR A 183 -13.65 0.48 12.69
N ARG A 184 -13.06 0.07 11.56
CA ARG A 184 -12.90 0.90 10.36
C ARG A 184 -14.00 0.66 9.33
N GLY A 185 -14.44 -0.58 9.15
CA GLY A 185 -15.38 -1.02 8.11
C GLY A 185 -16.69 -0.25 8.14
N ALA A 186 -17.31 -0.15 9.32
CA ALA A 186 -18.55 0.60 9.54
C ALA A 186 -18.48 2.10 9.19
N ARG A 187 -17.29 2.65 8.88
CA ARG A 187 -17.11 4.07 8.56
C ARG A 187 -16.75 4.34 7.11
N VAL A 188 -16.20 3.34 6.40
CA VAL A 188 -15.58 3.54 5.09
C VAL A 188 -16.14 2.63 4.00
N MET A 189 -17.01 1.70 4.37
CA MET A 189 -17.63 0.76 3.44
C MET A 189 -19.14 1.02 3.36
N PRO A 190 -19.79 0.63 2.27
CA PRO A 190 -21.24 0.62 2.20
C PRO A 190 -21.81 -0.20 3.37
N PRO A 191 -22.81 0.32 4.13
CA PRO A 191 -23.30 -0.33 5.34
C PRO A 191 -23.79 -1.76 5.11
N ASP A 192 -24.44 -2.01 3.98
CA ASP A 192 -24.95 -3.32 3.60
C ASP A 192 -23.82 -4.30 3.30
N ALA A 193 -22.78 -3.87 2.58
CA ALA A 193 -21.58 -4.66 2.30
C ALA A 193 -20.85 -5.01 3.59
N PHE A 194 -20.69 -4.04 4.50
CA PHE A 194 -20.07 -4.26 5.81
C PHE A 194 -20.80 -5.34 6.62
N VAL A 195 -22.12 -5.25 6.72
CA VAL A 195 -22.96 -6.22 7.44
C VAL A 195 -22.89 -7.60 6.81
N GLU A 196 -23.01 -7.69 5.49
CA GLU A 196 -22.96 -8.96 4.77
C GLU A 196 -21.59 -9.65 4.92
N ILE A 197 -20.50 -8.89 4.85
CA ILE A 197 -19.15 -9.44 5.06
C ILE A 197 -19.00 -10.00 6.49
N ILE A 198 -19.57 -9.35 7.51
CA ILE A 198 -19.60 -9.89 8.88
C ILE A 198 -20.37 -11.21 8.92
N GLU A 199 -21.55 -11.27 8.30
CA GLU A 199 -22.38 -12.48 8.26
C GLU A 199 -21.68 -13.63 7.55
N ILE A 200 -21.06 -13.39 6.40
CA ILE A 200 -20.28 -14.40 5.65
C ILE A 200 -19.12 -14.89 6.52
N SER A 201 -18.33 -13.97 7.07
CA SER A 201 -17.18 -14.32 7.90
C SER A 201 -17.60 -15.14 9.13
N ALA A 202 -18.69 -14.77 9.79
CA ALA A 202 -19.24 -15.47 10.95
C ALA A 202 -19.74 -16.89 10.60
N LYS A 203 -20.39 -17.06 9.44
CA LYS A 203 -20.81 -18.37 8.93
C LYS A 203 -19.60 -19.27 8.63
N ASP A 204 -18.49 -18.68 8.18
CA ASP A 204 -17.21 -19.38 7.96
C ASP A 204 -16.43 -19.65 9.27
N GLY A 205 -17.04 -19.41 10.44
CA GLY A 205 -16.47 -19.73 11.75
C GLY A 205 -15.64 -18.61 12.38
N THR A 206 -15.60 -17.42 11.76
CA THR A 206 -14.87 -16.27 12.32
C THR A 206 -15.51 -15.78 13.61
N GLN A 207 -14.73 -15.81 14.69
CA GLN A 207 -15.14 -15.28 15.99
C GLN A 207 -14.78 -13.80 16.10
N PHE A 208 -15.80 -12.96 16.22
CA PHE A 208 -15.63 -11.53 16.43
C PHE A 208 -15.63 -11.19 17.92
N ARG A 209 -14.86 -10.16 18.29
CA ARG A 209 -14.88 -9.68 19.68
C ARG A 209 -16.23 -9.02 19.96
N CYS A 210 -17.02 -9.62 20.86
CA CYS A 210 -18.37 -9.14 21.22
C CYS A 210 -18.46 -7.65 21.51
N ALA A 211 -17.50 -7.08 22.24
CA ALA A 211 -17.48 -5.64 22.51
C ALA A 211 -17.38 -4.78 21.23
N ALA A 212 -16.52 -5.17 20.29
CA ALA A 212 -16.37 -4.48 19.02
C ALA A 212 -17.57 -4.71 18.09
N LEU A 213 -18.15 -5.92 18.11
CA LEU A 213 -19.35 -6.23 17.33
C LEU A 213 -20.57 -5.45 17.82
N ARG A 214 -20.77 -5.32 19.15
CA ARG A 214 -21.82 -4.46 19.74
C ARG A 214 -21.62 -2.99 19.34
N GLN A 215 -20.38 -2.52 19.31
CA GLN A 215 -20.08 -1.14 18.90
C GLN A 215 -20.39 -0.91 17.41
N ALA A 216 -20.01 -1.86 16.54
CA ALA A 216 -20.34 -1.83 15.13
C ALA A 216 -21.86 -1.86 14.90
N GLN A 217 -22.60 -2.74 15.60
CA GLN A 217 -24.05 -2.79 15.55
C GLN A 217 -24.67 -1.43 15.88
N LYS A 218 -24.27 -0.79 16.99
CA LYS A 218 -24.80 0.53 17.38
C LYS A 218 -24.53 1.61 16.33
N ALA A 219 -23.36 1.57 15.69
CA ALA A 219 -23.03 2.51 14.62
C ALA A 219 -23.96 2.33 13.41
N ILE A 220 -24.15 1.07 12.97
CA ILE A 220 -25.01 0.75 11.83
C ILE A 220 -26.48 0.98 12.15
N GLU A 221 -26.96 0.64 13.34
CA GLU A 221 -28.36 0.83 13.75
C GLU A 221 -28.77 2.30 13.79
N GLY A 222 -27.82 3.21 14.05
CA GLY A 222 -28.04 4.65 13.95
C GLY A 222 -28.23 5.14 12.51
N GLU A 223 -27.76 4.39 11.52
CA GLU A 223 -27.86 4.71 10.09
C GLU A 223 -29.01 3.93 9.42
N ASP A 224 -29.11 2.62 9.66
CA ASP A 224 -30.15 1.72 9.17
C ASP A 224 -30.51 0.66 10.23
N GLN A 225 -31.73 0.74 10.76
CA GLN A 225 -32.25 -0.20 11.76
C GLN A 225 -32.38 -1.64 11.24
N THR A 226 -32.63 -1.83 9.95
CA THR A 226 -32.78 -3.16 9.33
C THR A 226 -31.43 -3.88 9.31
N LEU A 227 -30.38 -3.15 8.90
CA LEU A 227 -29.01 -3.65 8.94
C LEU A 227 -28.51 -3.86 10.38
N GLY A 228 -28.90 -3.00 11.32
CA GLY A 228 -28.64 -3.20 12.74
C GLY A 228 -29.24 -4.50 13.29
N LYS A 229 -30.48 -4.85 12.91
CA LYS A 229 -31.12 -6.12 13.28
C LYS A 229 -30.43 -7.34 12.67
N ARG A 230 -29.87 -7.23 11.46
CA ARG A 230 -29.07 -8.29 10.86
C ARG A 230 -27.82 -8.59 11.71
N LEU A 231 -27.10 -7.56 12.13
CA LEU A 231 -25.94 -7.72 13.03
C LEU A 231 -26.31 -8.28 14.41
N SER A 232 -27.49 -7.94 14.94
CA SER A 232 -27.91 -8.48 16.24
C SER A 232 -28.09 -10.00 16.20
N SER A 233 -28.48 -10.58 15.06
CA SER A 233 -28.55 -12.04 14.88
C SER A 233 -27.17 -12.71 14.97
N VAL A 234 -26.14 -12.11 14.37
CA VAL A 234 -24.75 -12.57 14.49
C VAL A 234 -24.24 -12.42 15.92
N LEU A 235 -24.66 -11.36 16.61
CA LEU A 235 -24.28 -11.14 17.99
C LEU A 235 -24.85 -12.19 18.93
N GLN A 236 -26.12 -12.58 18.74
CA GLN A 236 -26.78 -13.61 19.52
C GLN A 236 -26.17 -15.00 19.32
N SER A 237 -25.62 -15.28 18.13
CA SER A 237 -24.98 -16.56 17.86
C SER A 237 -23.55 -16.66 18.41
N GLN A 238 -22.88 -15.54 18.68
CA GLN A 238 -21.46 -15.53 19.10
C GLN A 238 -21.18 -15.14 20.57
N CYS A 239 -22.09 -14.49 21.32
CA CYS A 239 -21.71 -13.70 22.52
C CYS A 239 -22.29 -14.04 23.91
#